data_AF-A0A163CIX1-F1
#
_entry.id   AF-A0A163CIX1-F1
#
_cell.length_a   1.000
_cell.length_b   1.000
_cell.length_c   1.000
_cell.angle_alpha   90.00
_cell.angle_beta   90.00
_cell.angle_gamma   90.00
#
_symmetry.space_group_name_H-M   'P 1'
#
loop_
_entity.id
_entity.type
_entity.pdbx_description
1 polymer ?
#
loop_
_entity_poly.entity_id
_entity_poly.type
_entity_poly.pdbx_seq_one_letter_code
_entity_poly.pdbx_strand_id
1 'polypeptide(L)'
;MIKKSLKHAILINIGAFLLVFILETLSNLFFRDNFDTSFSFYVHGLNYTVMIMGFIWLNHFVLIPYFLDKKRYFAYGILLIGSMLIFSYLRTKNWSGTSKIFFFLLYTTGAGMAVFFLRRNMIIQKKNEEKEKLQKEMELNYLKEQVNPHFLFNSLNSIYSLSRQQSPETSDVVMQLSELMRYQLESSKKDTVLLKEELEFIENYLLIEEKRLSKRCTIEFLIKGDVLELSIAPMLLIPFVENAVKHGAQSTNEQSTIDISITIKNTTLYVCVVNSKPNMVAASKREGMGLENVRRRLNLLYPNSHVLEIDDMEKLYRVNLSIDLTASILKNS
;
A
#
# COMPACT_ATOMS: atom_id res chain seq x y z
N MET A 1 16.97 -10.94 -10.91
CA MET A 1 17.42 -10.67 -9.52
C MET A 1 18.19 -11.82 -8.86
N ILE A 2 17.77 -13.08 -9.04
CA ILE A 2 18.33 -14.28 -8.37
C ILE A 2 19.81 -14.56 -8.71
N LYS A 3 20.24 -14.44 -9.98
CA LYS A 3 21.64 -14.65 -10.39
C LYS A 3 22.65 -13.67 -9.75
N LYS A 4 22.24 -12.44 -9.45
CA LYS A 4 23.10 -11.40 -8.85
C LYS A 4 23.32 -11.67 -7.35
N SER A 5 22.30 -12.19 -6.68
CA SER A 5 22.35 -12.64 -5.29
C SER A 5 23.27 -13.86 -5.11
N LEU A 6 23.18 -14.84 -6.01
CA LEU A 6 24.01 -16.05 -5.93
C LEU A 6 25.50 -15.75 -6.13
N LYS A 7 25.86 -14.92 -7.12
CA LYS A 7 27.24 -14.49 -7.34
C LYS A 7 27.83 -13.75 -6.13
N HIS A 8 27.04 -12.87 -5.50
CA HIS A 8 27.46 -12.18 -4.28
C HIS A 8 27.65 -13.13 -3.10
N ALA A 9 26.75 -14.10 -2.92
CA ALA A 9 26.88 -15.09 -1.86
C ALA A 9 28.12 -15.98 -2.04
N ILE A 10 28.41 -16.41 -3.27
CA ILE A 10 29.61 -17.20 -3.58
C ILE A 10 30.87 -16.38 -3.30
N LEU A 11 30.92 -15.12 -3.74
CA LEU A 11 32.06 -14.23 -3.52
C LEU A 11 32.36 -14.02 -2.03
N ILE A 12 31.31 -13.81 -1.21
CA ILE A 12 31.44 -13.66 0.24
C ILE A 12 31.99 -14.93 0.88
N ASN A 13 31.50 -16.11 0.48
CA ASN A 13 31.98 -17.39 1.03
C ASN A 13 33.43 -17.69 0.63
N ILE A 14 33.83 -17.40 -0.61
CA ILE A 14 35.22 -17.53 -1.05
C ILE A 14 36.12 -16.56 -0.27
N GLY A 15 35.70 -15.30 -0.13
CA GLY A 15 36.44 -14.30 0.65
C GLY A 15 36.61 -14.71 2.11
N ALA A 16 35.55 -15.23 2.74
CA ALA A 16 35.62 -15.76 4.10
C ALA A 16 36.61 -16.94 4.19
N PHE A 17 36.58 -17.86 3.22
CA PHE A 17 37.46 -19.04 3.21
C PHE A 17 38.93 -18.62 3.15
N LEU A 18 39.26 -17.70 2.24
CA LEU A 18 40.61 -17.15 2.11
C LEU A 18 41.05 -16.40 3.38
N LEU A 19 40.15 -15.62 3.99
CA LEU A 19 40.43 -14.92 5.24
C LEU A 19 40.80 -15.90 6.36
N VAL A 20 39.98 -16.94 6.58
CA VAL A 20 40.24 -17.94 7.62
C VAL A 20 41.55 -18.69 7.34
N PHE A 21 41.83 -19.04 6.08
CA PHE A 21 43.10 -19.65 5.70
C PHE A 21 44.30 -18.75 6.00
N ILE A 22 44.24 -17.47 5.65
CA ILE A 22 45.30 -16.51 5.93
C ILE A 22 45.50 -16.36 7.45
N LEU A 23 44.42 -16.19 8.21
CA LEU A 23 44.50 -16.07 9.67
C LEU A 23 45.10 -17.32 10.31
N GLU A 24 44.74 -18.51 9.83
CA GLU A 24 45.25 -19.77 10.37
C GLU A 24 46.73 -19.98 10.04
N THR A 25 47.12 -19.70 8.80
CA THR A 25 48.53 -19.78 8.42
C THR A 25 49.37 -18.78 9.22
N LEU A 26 48.89 -17.55 9.41
CA LEU A 26 49.54 -16.55 10.25
C LEU A 26 49.65 -17.00 11.72
N SER A 27 48.58 -17.55 12.28
CA SER A 27 48.56 -18.03 13.67
C SER A 27 49.56 -19.15 13.93
N ASN A 28 49.80 -20.02 12.94
CA ASN A 28 50.70 -21.16 13.08
C ASN A 28 52.15 -20.88 12.65
N LEU A 29 52.47 -19.68 12.16
CA LEU A 29 53.84 -19.33 11.73
C LEU A 29 54.88 -19.57 12.83
N PHE A 30 54.53 -19.30 14.10
CA PHE A 30 55.41 -19.51 15.26
C PHE A 30 55.69 -20.99 15.56
N PHE A 31 54.89 -21.90 15.01
CA PHE A 31 55.03 -23.35 15.18
C PHE A 31 55.51 -24.03 13.89
N ARG A 32 56.02 -23.26 12.92
CA ARG A 32 56.49 -23.78 11.64
C ARG A 32 57.58 -24.84 11.79
N ASP A 33 58.45 -24.69 12.80
CA ASP A 33 59.56 -25.60 13.05
C ASP A 33 59.11 -27.01 13.51
N ASN A 34 57.84 -27.18 13.89
CA ASN A 34 57.25 -28.48 14.19
C ASN A 34 56.87 -29.29 12.92
N PHE A 35 57.10 -28.74 11.73
CA PHE A 35 56.73 -29.36 10.45
C PHE A 35 57.96 -29.70 9.63
N ASP A 36 58.07 -30.96 9.19
CA ASP A 36 59.20 -31.47 8.41
C ASP A 36 59.41 -30.72 7.09
N THR A 37 58.32 -30.22 6.49
CA THR A 37 58.36 -29.50 5.21
C THR A 37 57.39 -28.34 5.17
N SER A 38 57.70 -27.31 4.37
CA SER A 38 56.76 -26.22 4.09
C SER A 38 55.44 -26.73 3.48
N PHE A 39 55.48 -27.83 2.71
CA PHE A 39 54.27 -28.45 2.17
C PHE A 39 53.37 -29.00 3.28
N SER A 40 53.92 -29.74 4.25
CA SER A 40 53.16 -30.27 5.38
C SER A 40 52.50 -29.20 6.25
N PHE A 41 53.16 -28.04 6.40
CA PHE A 41 52.62 -26.87 7.09
C PHE A 41 51.36 -26.32 6.38
N TYR A 42 51.42 -26.09 5.06
CA TYR A 42 50.26 -25.58 4.32
C TYR A 42 49.12 -26.59 4.23
N VAL A 43 49.42 -27.89 4.09
CA VAL A 43 48.40 -28.95 4.13
C VAL A 43 47.71 -29.00 5.48
N HIS A 44 48.44 -28.82 6.58
CA HIS A 44 47.87 -28.73 7.92
C HIS A 44 46.91 -27.53 8.05
N GLY A 45 47.34 -26.35 7.60
CA GLY A 45 46.52 -25.14 7.60
C GLY A 45 45.26 -25.28 6.75
N LEU A 46 45.37 -25.87 5.55
CA LEU A 46 44.24 -26.09 4.66
C LEU A 46 43.21 -27.04 5.27
N ASN A 47 43.67 -28.16 5.83
CA ASN A 47 42.79 -29.12 6.53
C ASN A 47 42.04 -28.45 7.69
N TYR A 48 42.71 -27.56 8.43
CA TYR A 48 42.10 -26.84 9.54
C TYR A 48 41.05 -25.82 9.05
N THR A 49 41.36 -25.05 8.00
CA THR A 49 40.40 -24.12 7.38
C THR A 49 39.16 -24.83 6.87
N VAL A 50 39.31 -25.96 6.17
CA VAL A 50 38.18 -26.75 5.65
C VAL A 50 37.28 -27.21 6.81
N MET A 51 37.87 -27.62 7.93
CA MET A 51 37.12 -28.04 9.11
C MET A 51 36.32 -26.90 9.74
N ILE A 52 36.95 -25.74 9.97
CA ILE A 52 36.27 -24.54 10.50
C ILE A 52 35.15 -24.10 9.56
N MET A 53 35.43 -24.06 8.26
CA MET A 53 34.43 -23.65 7.28
C MET A 53 33.28 -24.63 7.16
N GLY A 54 33.54 -25.93 7.26
CA GLY A 54 32.50 -26.95 7.35
C GLY A 54 31.56 -26.70 8.53
N PHE A 55 32.11 -26.36 9.70
CA PHE A 55 31.30 -26.01 10.87
C PHE A 55 30.50 -24.70 10.67
N ILE A 56 31.14 -23.64 10.17
CA ILE A 56 30.47 -22.35 9.90
C ILE A 56 29.33 -22.53 8.89
N TRP A 57 29.54 -23.30 7.82
CA TRP A 57 28.52 -23.58 6.82
C TRP A 57 27.39 -24.46 7.36
N LEU A 58 27.69 -25.46 8.18
CA LEU A 58 26.66 -26.24 8.88
C LEU A 58 25.78 -25.32 9.74
N ASN A 59 26.40 -24.41 10.50
CA ASN A 59 25.64 -23.45 11.27
C ASN A 59 24.80 -22.50 10.39
N HIS A 60 25.43 -21.91 9.37
CA HIS A 60 24.81 -20.87 8.54
C HIS A 60 23.71 -21.39 7.62
N PHE A 61 23.91 -22.53 6.95
CA PHE A 61 22.97 -23.06 5.95
C PHE A 61 21.98 -24.08 6.52
N VAL A 62 22.30 -24.74 7.64
CA VAL A 62 21.43 -25.77 8.23
C VAL A 62 20.85 -25.31 9.56
N LEU A 63 21.68 -25.03 10.56
CA LEU A 63 21.16 -24.75 11.91
C LEU A 63 20.34 -23.46 11.97
N ILE A 64 20.80 -22.38 11.33
CA ILE A 64 20.09 -21.10 11.32
C ILE A 64 18.72 -21.21 10.63
N PRO A 65 18.60 -21.65 9.36
CA PRO A 65 17.32 -21.64 8.66
C PRO A 65 16.31 -22.66 9.20
N TYR A 66 16.78 -23.82 9.68
CA TYR A 66 15.88 -24.88 10.15
C TYR A 66 15.44 -24.72 11.60
N PHE A 67 16.26 -24.11 12.46
CA PHE A 67 15.96 -24.01 13.90
C PHE A 67 15.83 -22.56 14.37
N LEU A 68 16.83 -21.71 14.11
CA LEU A 68 16.83 -20.33 14.59
C LEU A 68 15.70 -19.50 13.96
N ASP A 69 15.55 -19.57 12.64
CA ASP A 69 14.50 -18.83 11.90
C ASP A 69 13.09 -19.36 12.20
N LYS A 70 12.97 -20.64 12.55
CA LYS A 70 11.71 -21.25 13.00
C LYS A 70 11.43 -21.06 14.50
N LYS A 71 12.18 -20.18 15.18
CA LYS A 71 12.07 -19.85 16.61
C LYS A 71 12.28 -21.05 17.56
N ARG A 72 12.95 -22.12 17.10
CA ARG A 72 13.30 -23.30 17.91
C ARG A 72 14.64 -23.09 18.63
N TYR A 73 14.72 -22.06 19.48
CA TYR A 73 15.97 -21.60 20.10
C TYR A 73 16.65 -22.65 20.98
N PHE A 74 15.88 -23.40 21.77
CA PHE A 74 16.42 -24.44 22.66
C PHE A 74 17.10 -25.58 21.87
N ALA A 75 16.40 -26.10 20.84
CA ALA A 75 16.96 -27.13 19.96
C ALA A 75 18.20 -26.62 19.20
N TYR A 76 18.17 -25.37 18.74
CA TYR A 76 19.33 -24.73 18.11
C TYR A 76 20.55 -24.69 19.03
N GLY A 77 20.37 -24.26 20.28
CA GLY A 77 21.45 -24.18 21.27
C GLY A 77 22.09 -25.53 21.54
N ILE A 78 21.28 -26.58 21.73
CA ILE A 78 21.78 -27.95 21.96
C ILE A 78 22.56 -28.46 20.75
N LEU A 79 22.00 -28.31 19.53
CA LEU A 79 22.66 -28.78 18.30
C LEU A 79 23.96 -28.01 18.00
N LEU A 80 24.00 -26.72 18.33
CA LEU A 80 25.20 -25.90 18.19
C LEU A 80 26.32 -26.38 19.13
N ILE A 81 26.02 -26.51 20.42
CA ILE A 81 27.01 -26.96 21.42
C ILE A 81 27.44 -28.40 21.12
N GLY A 82 26.49 -29.27 20.79
CA GLY A 82 26.76 -30.66 20.42
C GLY A 82 27.65 -30.77 19.18
N SER A 83 27.38 -30.00 18.12
CA SER A 83 28.23 -29.98 16.94
C SER A 83 29.64 -29.42 17.24
N MET A 84 29.77 -28.39 18.07
CA MET A 84 31.09 -27.89 18.51
C MET A 84 31.89 -28.96 19.26
N LEU A 85 31.25 -29.71 20.17
CA LEU A 85 31.90 -30.79 20.92
C LEU A 85 32.34 -31.94 20.01
N ILE A 86 31.46 -32.38 19.10
CA ILE A 86 31.76 -33.44 18.13
C ILE A 86 32.93 -33.04 17.24
N PHE A 87 32.93 -31.83 16.67
CA PHE A 87 34.02 -31.33 15.83
C PHE A 87 35.34 -31.25 16.59
N SER A 88 35.31 -30.74 17.83
CA SER A 88 36.49 -30.62 18.69
C SER A 88 37.10 -31.98 19.05
N TYR A 89 36.25 -32.97 19.34
CA TYR A 89 36.68 -34.32 19.68
C TYR A 89 37.22 -35.08 18.47
N LEU A 90 36.54 -35.03 17.32
CA LEU A 90 37.00 -35.67 16.08
C LEU A 90 38.40 -35.19 15.67
N ARG A 91 38.71 -33.92 15.95
CA ARG A 91 40.01 -33.32 15.60
C ARG A 91 41.14 -33.74 16.53
N THR A 92 40.91 -33.69 17.83
CA THR A 92 42.00 -33.85 18.82
C THR A 92 42.12 -35.26 19.37
N LYS A 93 41.03 -36.02 19.36
CA LYS A 93 40.89 -37.36 19.97
C LYS A 93 41.29 -37.44 21.45
N ASN A 94 41.56 -36.30 22.09
CA ASN A 94 42.02 -36.15 23.47
C ASN A 94 41.27 -35.00 24.16
N TRP A 95 40.93 -35.16 25.43
CA TRP A 95 40.14 -34.18 26.20
C TRP A 95 40.80 -32.81 26.34
N SER A 96 42.11 -32.76 26.56
CA SER A 96 42.86 -31.49 26.69
C SER A 96 42.86 -30.67 25.39
N GLY A 97 42.92 -31.33 24.24
CA GLY A 97 42.79 -30.65 22.94
C GLY A 97 41.34 -30.26 22.64
N THR A 98 40.38 -31.11 23.03
CA THR A 98 38.95 -30.89 22.80
C THR A 98 38.48 -29.60 23.46
N SER A 99 38.89 -29.32 24.70
CA SER A 99 38.49 -28.09 25.39
C SER A 99 39.01 -26.83 24.70
N LYS A 100 40.29 -26.83 24.26
CA LYS A 100 40.89 -25.69 23.54
C LYS A 100 40.15 -25.37 22.24
N ILE A 101 39.88 -26.39 21.41
CA ILE A 101 39.17 -26.21 20.15
C ILE A 101 37.71 -25.80 20.39
N PHE A 102 37.05 -26.36 21.41
CA PHE A 102 35.69 -26.00 21.76
C PHE A 102 35.56 -24.51 22.10
N PHE A 103 36.42 -23.98 22.99
CA PHE A 103 36.39 -22.56 23.35
C PHE A 103 36.75 -21.65 22.17
N PHE A 104 37.67 -22.08 21.30
CA PHE A 104 37.97 -21.36 20.08
C PHE A 104 36.76 -21.29 19.11
N LEU A 105 36.07 -22.41 18.89
CA LEU A 105 34.85 -22.46 18.08
C LEU A 105 33.74 -21.62 18.72
N LEU A 106 33.58 -21.67 20.04
CA LEU A 106 32.61 -20.87 20.77
C LEU A 106 32.86 -19.37 20.55
N TYR A 107 34.11 -18.91 20.70
CA TYR A 107 34.50 -17.52 20.49
C TYR A 107 34.26 -17.05 19.04
N THR A 108 34.81 -17.79 18.07
CA THR A 108 34.71 -17.42 16.65
C THR A 108 33.27 -17.44 16.13
N THR A 109 32.47 -18.41 16.56
CA THR A 109 31.06 -18.50 16.19
C THR A 109 30.23 -17.42 16.88
N GLY A 110 30.50 -17.11 18.15
CA GLY A 110 29.85 -16.02 18.86
C GLY A 110 30.09 -14.67 18.19
N ALA A 111 31.34 -14.37 17.82
CA ALA A 111 31.70 -13.18 17.08
C ALA A 111 31.04 -13.12 15.69
N GLY A 112 31.06 -14.23 14.95
CA GLY A 112 30.40 -14.34 13.64
C GLY A 112 28.87 -14.15 13.73
N MET A 113 28.23 -14.73 14.75
CA MET A 113 26.81 -14.53 15.01
C MET A 113 26.49 -13.07 15.35
N ALA A 114 27.30 -12.42 16.19
CA ALA A 114 27.10 -11.01 16.53
C ALA A 114 27.10 -10.13 15.27
N VAL A 115 28.09 -10.29 14.40
CA VAL A 115 28.16 -9.55 13.12
C VAL A 115 26.98 -9.91 12.21
N PHE A 116 26.61 -11.18 12.12
CA PHE A 116 25.46 -11.63 11.34
C PHE A 116 24.15 -11.00 11.82
N PHE A 117 23.89 -10.99 13.12
CA PHE A 117 22.69 -10.38 13.70
C PHE A 117 22.67 -8.87 13.54
N LEU A 118 23.79 -8.18 13.74
CA LEU A 118 23.89 -6.73 13.50
C LEU A 118 23.55 -6.38 12.05
N ARG A 119 24.15 -7.08 11.09
CA ARG A 119 23.88 -6.88 9.66
C ARG A 119 22.43 -7.21 9.32
N ARG A 120 21.90 -8.31 9.85
CA ARG A 120 20.51 -8.73 9.64
C ARG A 120 19.54 -7.69 10.18
N ASN A 121 19.78 -7.15 11.38
CA ASN A 121 18.96 -6.11 11.98
C ASN A 121 19.00 -4.83 11.15
N MET A 122 20.17 -4.38 10.68
CA MET A 122 20.27 -3.22 9.78
C MET A 122 19.46 -3.39 8.49
N ILE A 123 19.51 -4.58 7.87
CA ILE A 123 18.74 -4.87 6.65
C ILE A 123 17.23 -4.87 6.95
N ILE A 124 16.82 -5.45 8.08
CA ILE A 124 15.41 -5.47 8.49
C ILE A 124 14.91 -4.05 8.78
N GLN A 125 15.69 -3.24 9.51
CA GLN A 125 15.36 -1.84 9.80
C GLN A 125 15.16 -1.04 8.51
N LYS A 126 16.11 -1.10 7.57
CA LYS A 126 16.00 -0.42 6.29
C LYS A 126 14.76 -0.86 5.50
N LYS A 127 14.45 -2.16 5.50
CA LYS A 127 13.23 -2.67 4.85
C LYS A 127 11.96 -2.18 5.54
N ASN A 128 11.97 -2.01 6.86
CA ASN A 128 10.84 -1.48 7.60
C ASN A 128 10.65 0.02 7.31
N GLU A 129 11.73 0.80 7.29
CA GLU A 129 11.70 2.22 6.90
C GLU A 129 11.18 2.40 5.47
N GLU A 130 11.65 1.59 4.51
CA GLU A 130 11.15 1.62 3.12
C GLU A 130 9.66 1.29 3.03
N LYS A 131 9.19 0.32 3.83
CA LYS A 131 7.76 -0.02 3.89
C LYS A 131 6.93 1.12 4.49
N GLU A 132 7.39 1.72 5.58
CA GLU A 132 6.70 2.84 6.23
C GLU A 132 6.62 4.04 5.29
N LYS A 133 7.70 4.35 4.57
CA LYS A 133 7.71 5.40 3.55
C LYS A 133 6.69 5.13 2.45
N LEU A 134 6.66 3.89 1.92
CA LEU A 134 5.69 3.51 0.90
C LEU A 134 4.24 3.60 1.41
N GLN A 135 3.99 3.21 2.66
CA GLN A 135 2.68 3.37 3.29
C GLN A 135 2.24 4.83 3.36
N LYS A 136 3.12 5.72 3.83
CA LYS A 136 2.85 7.16 3.87
C LYS A 136 2.62 7.76 2.49
N GLU A 137 3.38 7.34 1.47
CA GLU A 137 3.17 7.77 0.09
C GLU A 137 1.81 7.32 -0.46
N MET A 138 1.38 6.08 -0.15
CA MET A 138 0.06 5.60 -0.53
C MET A 138 -1.06 6.37 0.17
N GLU A 139 -0.94 6.60 1.48
CA GLU A 139 -1.92 7.38 2.25
C GLU A 139 -2.03 8.83 1.72
N LEU A 140 -0.90 9.47 1.44
CA LEU A 140 -0.85 10.81 0.88
C LEU A 140 -1.47 10.87 -0.53
N ASN A 141 -1.22 9.87 -1.37
CA ASN A 141 -1.86 9.80 -2.69
C ASN A 141 -3.37 9.58 -2.58
N TYR A 142 -3.81 8.72 -1.67
CA TYR A 142 -5.23 8.51 -1.39
C TYR A 142 -5.92 9.81 -0.94
N LEU A 143 -5.30 10.56 -0.02
CA LEU A 143 -5.80 11.86 0.42
C LEU A 143 -5.84 12.89 -0.72
N LYS A 144 -4.84 12.90 -1.60
CA LYS A 144 -4.81 13.79 -2.78
C LYS A 144 -5.91 13.47 -3.77
N GLU A 145 -6.23 12.19 -3.97
CA GLU A 145 -7.29 11.75 -4.88
C GLU A 145 -8.69 12.15 -4.39
N GLN A 146 -8.88 12.34 -3.08
CA GLN A 146 -10.16 12.77 -2.51
C GLN A 146 -10.50 14.24 -2.77
N VAL A 147 -9.51 15.08 -3.10
CA VAL A 147 -9.75 16.46 -3.54
C VAL A 147 -9.73 16.47 -5.06
N ASN A 148 -10.87 16.77 -5.71
CA ASN A 148 -10.92 16.91 -7.17
C ASN A 148 -10.20 18.22 -7.58
N PRO A 149 -8.93 18.19 -8.03
CA PRO A 149 -8.15 19.42 -8.22
C PRO A 149 -8.72 20.23 -9.39
N HIS A 150 -9.27 19.55 -10.38
CA HIS A 150 -9.90 20.18 -11.53
C HIS A 150 -11.17 20.95 -11.14
N PHE A 151 -12.03 20.38 -10.29
CA PHE A 151 -13.18 21.10 -9.74
C PHE A 151 -12.73 22.34 -8.97
N LEU A 152 -11.70 22.21 -8.13
CA LEU A 152 -11.18 23.32 -7.33
C LEU A 152 -10.65 24.46 -8.20
N PHE A 153 -9.79 24.16 -9.19
CA PHE A 153 -9.27 25.19 -10.11
C PHE A 153 -10.38 25.87 -10.91
N ASN A 154 -11.38 25.12 -11.36
CA ASN A 154 -12.51 25.69 -12.11
C ASN A 154 -13.41 26.56 -11.24
N SER A 155 -13.65 26.16 -9.99
CA SER A 155 -14.42 26.94 -9.02
C SER A 155 -13.72 28.26 -8.71
N LEU A 156 -12.39 28.23 -8.50
CA LEU A 156 -11.59 29.43 -8.28
C LEU A 156 -11.59 30.37 -9.50
N ASN A 157 -11.52 29.85 -10.72
CA ASN A 157 -11.63 30.65 -11.95
C ASN A 157 -13.01 31.33 -12.09
N SER A 158 -14.06 30.64 -11.67
CA SER A 158 -15.43 31.19 -11.65
C SER A 158 -15.55 32.32 -10.62
N ILE A 159 -15.02 32.11 -9.40
CA ILE A 159 -14.94 33.15 -8.36
C ILE A 159 -14.13 34.35 -8.83
N TYR A 160 -12.99 34.14 -9.50
CA TYR A 160 -12.19 35.22 -10.07
C TYR A 160 -13.00 36.04 -11.10
N SER A 161 -13.76 35.35 -11.95
CA SER A 161 -14.61 36.00 -12.97
C SER A 161 -15.74 36.82 -12.33
N LEU A 162 -16.43 36.26 -11.32
CA LEU A 162 -17.48 36.94 -10.54
C LEU A 162 -16.93 38.15 -9.79
N SER A 163 -15.76 37.99 -9.15
CA SER A 163 -15.07 39.06 -8.43
C SER A 163 -14.69 40.21 -9.38
N ARG A 164 -14.18 39.90 -10.58
CA ARG A 164 -13.86 40.90 -11.60
C ARG A 164 -15.09 41.63 -12.11
N GLN A 165 -16.24 40.97 -12.14
CA GLN A 165 -17.54 41.54 -12.51
C GLN A 165 -18.23 42.28 -11.35
N GLN A 166 -17.65 42.29 -10.15
CA GLN A 166 -18.26 42.82 -8.93
C GLN A 166 -19.65 42.21 -8.66
N SER A 167 -19.81 40.92 -8.96
CA SER A 167 -21.08 40.22 -8.75
C SER A 167 -21.38 40.13 -7.24
N PRO A 168 -22.61 40.47 -6.80
CA PRO A 168 -23.00 40.32 -5.39
C PRO A 168 -22.94 38.86 -4.91
N GLU A 169 -23.03 37.89 -5.83
CA GLU A 169 -22.99 36.45 -5.53
C GLU A 169 -21.58 35.93 -5.20
N THR A 170 -20.54 36.74 -5.38
CA THR A 170 -19.14 36.31 -5.19
C THR A 170 -18.91 35.74 -3.79
N SER A 171 -19.40 36.42 -2.75
CA SER A 171 -19.24 35.99 -1.36
C SER A 171 -19.94 34.67 -1.08
N ASP A 172 -21.12 34.45 -1.66
CA ASP A 172 -21.91 33.23 -1.46
C ASP A 172 -21.22 32.03 -2.10
N VAL A 173 -20.68 32.18 -3.31
CA VAL A 173 -19.92 31.10 -3.99
C VAL A 173 -18.64 30.75 -3.22
N VAL A 174 -17.97 31.74 -2.63
CA VAL A 174 -16.79 31.49 -1.76
C VAL A 174 -17.19 30.69 -0.52
N MET A 175 -18.32 31.03 0.11
CA MET A 175 -18.82 30.28 1.28
C MET A 175 -19.18 28.84 0.91
N GLN A 176 -19.94 28.65 -0.18
CA GLN A 176 -20.33 27.33 -0.68
C GLN A 176 -19.10 26.46 -1.00
N LEU A 177 -18.07 27.04 -1.63
CA LEU A 177 -16.82 26.32 -1.92
C LEU A 177 -16.10 25.92 -0.62
N SER A 178 -16.06 26.80 0.39
CA SER A 178 -15.48 26.50 1.70
C SER A 178 -16.21 25.35 2.41
N GLU A 179 -17.54 25.31 2.32
CA GLU A 179 -18.37 24.24 2.87
C GLU A 179 -18.13 22.90 2.16
N LEU A 180 -18.08 22.89 0.83
CA LEU A 180 -17.75 21.69 0.05
C LEU A 180 -16.37 21.13 0.42
N MET A 181 -15.35 21.99 0.51
CA MET A 181 -13.99 21.58 0.86
C MET A 181 -13.92 21.02 2.29
N ARG A 182 -14.60 21.67 3.23
CA ARG A 182 -14.69 21.18 4.62
C ARG A 182 -15.35 19.82 4.69
N TYR A 183 -16.47 19.62 4.00
CA TYR A 183 -17.14 18.32 3.95
C TYR A 183 -16.22 17.23 3.39
N GLN A 184 -15.52 17.46 2.27
CA GLN A 184 -14.59 16.48 1.69
C GLN A 184 -13.47 16.09 2.66
N LEU A 185 -12.91 17.06 3.38
CA LEU A 185 -11.81 16.83 4.34
C LEU A 185 -12.26 16.17 5.66
N GLU A 186 -13.50 16.37 6.08
CA GLU A 186 -14.03 15.79 7.31
C GLU A 186 -14.66 14.41 7.08
N SER A 187 -15.42 14.26 6.01
CA SER A 187 -16.12 13.01 5.66
C SER A 187 -15.14 11.90 5.30
N SER A 188 -14.00 12.22 4.70
CA SER A 188 -12.94 11.27 4.36
C SER A 188 -12.34 10.50 5.56
N LYS A 189 -12.54 11.01 6.78
CA LYS A 189 -12.06 10.39 8.02
C LYS A 189 -13.12 9.55 8.73
N LYS A 190 -14.35 9.52 8.21
CA LYS A 190 -15.49 8.82 8.79
C LYS A 190 -15.82 7.59 7.94
N ASP A 191 -16.23 6.50 8.58
CA ASP A 191 -16.76 5.33 7.88
C ASP A 191 -18.16 5.60 7.30
N THR A 192 -18.94 6.43 8.01
CA THR A 192 -20.32 6.80 7.68
C THR A 192 -20.60 8.28 7.91
N VAL A 193 -21.49 8.85 7.12
CA VAL A 193 -22.07 10.19 7.28
C VAL A 193 -23.58 10.11 7.23
N LEU A 194 -24.28 11.12 7.73
CA LEU A 194 -25.73 11.18 7.58
C LEU A 194 -26.06 11.33 6.10
N LEU A 195 -27.09 10.62 5.61
CA LEU A 195 -27.56 10.75 4.24
C LEU A 195 -27.89 12.21 3.92
N LYS A 196 -28.51 12.92 4.86
CA LYS A 196 -28.77 14.35 4.76
C LYS A 196 -27.51 15.16 4.43
N GLU A 197 -26.39 14.91 5.11
CA GLU A 197 -25.13 15.63 4.88
C GLU A 197 -24.56 15.34 3.48
N GLU A 198 -24.63 14.08 3.01
CA GLU A 198 -24.22 13.71 1.64
C GLU A 198 -25.10 14.40 0.58
N LEU A 199 -26.41 14.52 0.82
CA LEU A 199 -27.33 15.17 -0.11
C LEU A 199 -27.17 16.70 -0.13
N GLU A 200 -26.98 17.34 1.02
CA GLU A 200 -26.65 18.77 1.12
C GLU A 200 -25.31 19.08 0.41
N PHE A 201 -24.34 18.17 0.54
CA PHE A 201 -23.08 18.28 -0.20
C PHE A 201 -23.29 18.21 -1.72
N ILE A 202 -24.12 17.29 -2.22
CA ILE A 202 -24.46 17.20 -3.65
C ILE A 202 -25.20 18.44 -4.13
N GLU A 203 -26.16 18.95 -3.36
CA GLU A 203 -26.92 20.16 -3.69
C GLU A 203 -25.99 21.37 -3.83
N ASN A 204 -25.11 21.58 -2.85
CA ASN A 204 -24.10 22.65 -2.89
C ASN A 204 -23.14 22.51 -4.07
N TYR A 205 -22.74 21.28 -4.40
CA TYR A 205 -21.91 21.01 -5.57
C TYR A 205 -22.62 21.41 -6.87
N LEU A 206 -23.89 21.00 -7.02
CA LEU A 206 -24.70 21.31 -8.19
C LEU A 206 -24.95 22.81 -8.34
N LEU A 207 -25.17 23.55 -7.25
CA LEU A 207 -25.35 25.00 -7.28
C LEU A 207 -24.10 25.74 -7.81
N ILE A 208 -22.90 25.31 -7.40
CA ILE A 208 -21.65 25.88 -7.93
C ILE A 208 -21.48 25.55 -9.41
N GLU A 209 -21.77 24.30 -9.78
CA GLU A 209 -21.67 23.84 -11.16
C GLU A 209 -22.70 24.51 -12.09
N GLU A 210 -23.92 24.73 -11.64
CA GLU A 210 -24.96 25.45 -12.38
C GLU A 210 -24.51 26.88 -12.69
N LYS A 211 -23.97 27.61 -11.69
CA LYS A 211 -23.40 28.95 -11.90
C LYS A 211 -22.28 28.94 -12.95
N ARG A 212 -21.41 27.92 -12.90
CA ARG A 212 -20.30 27.75 -13.86
C ARG A 212 -20.80 27.48 -15.28
N LEU A 213 -21.81 26.61 -15.42
CA LEU A 213 -22.35 26.18 -16.71
C LEU A 213 -23.30 27.21 -17.32
N SER A 214 -23.81 28.15 -16.51
CA SER A 214 -24.72 29.20 -16.95
C SER A 214 -25.93 28.59 -17.69
N LYS A 215 -26.47 29.28 -18.69
CA LYS A 215 -27.66 28.83 -19.44
C LYS A 215 -27.46 27.58 -20.32
N ARG A 216 -26.29 26.94 -20.34
CA ARG A 216 -25.98 25.83 -21.27
C ARG A 216 -26.47 24.47 -20.78
N CYS A 217 -26.70 24.33 -19.47
CA CYS A 217 -27.14 23.10 -18.84
C CYS A 217 -28.23 23.42 -17.84
N THR A 218 -29.35 22.71 -17.93
CA THR A 218 -30.41 22.74 -16.91
C THR A 218 -30.22 21.53 -16.00
N ILE A 219 -30.19 21.76 -14.70
CA ILE A 219 -30.01 20.72 -13.69
C ILE A 219 -31.29 20.65 -12.86
N GLU A 220 -31.98 19.51 -12.89
CA GLU A 220 -33.10 19.24 -11.98
C GLU A 220 -32.65 18.27 -10.89
N PHE A 221 -32.76 18.71 -9.63
CA PHE A 221 -32.44 17.89 -8.46
C PHE A 221 -33.67 17.73 -7.57
N LEU A 222 -34.14 16.49 -7.44
CA LEU A 222 -35.38 16.18 -6.73
C LEU A 222 -35.15 15.11 -5.67
N ILE A 223 -35.44 15.44 -4.41
CA ILE A 223 -35.40 14.50 -3.29
C ILE A 223 -36.83 14.21 -2.82
N LYS A 224 -37.16 12.92 -2.65
CA LYS A 224 -38.45 12.44 -2.14
C LYS A 224 -38.24 11.42 -1.03
N GLY A 225 -38.97 11.56 0.07
CA GLY A 225 -38.90 10.66 1.23
C GLY A 225 -38.18 11.28 2.42
N ASP A 226 -38.08 10.53 3.50
CA ASP A 226 -37.43 10.98 4.73
C ASP A 226 -35.95 10.58 4.74
N VAL A 227 -35.09 11.53 5.04
CA VAL A 227 -33.63 11.37 5.13
C VAL A 227 -33.14 11.39 6.57
N LEU A 228 -34.03 11.71 7.52
CA LEU A 228 -33.72 11.81 8.93
C LEU A 228 -33.30 10.41 9.42
N GLU A 229 -32.12 10.33 10.04
CA GLU A 229 -31.55 9.12 10.68
C GLU A 229 -30.92 8.05 9.77
N LEU A 230 -30.90 8.23 8.45
CA LEU A 230 -30.19 7.31 7.55
C LEU A 230 -28.71 7.68 7.42
N SER A 231 -27.84 6.68 7.31
CA SER A 231 -26.39 6.86 7.11
C SER A 231 -25.92 6.18 5.82
N ILE A 232 -24.90 6.77 5.19
CA ILE A 232 -24.30 6.31 3.95
C ILE A 232 -22.78 6.41 4.02
N ALA A 233 -22.08 5.61 3.22
CA ALA A 233 -20.66 5.81 3.00
C ALA A 233 -20.41 7.19 2.37
N PRO A 234 -19.47 7.99 2.89
CA PRO A 234 -19.23 9.35 2.43
C PRO A 234 -18.75 9.39 0.99
N MET A 235 -19.13 10.42 0.25
CA MET A 235 -18.74 10.66 -1.14
C MET A 235 -19.03 9.45 -2.06
N LEU A 236 -20.11 8.70 -1.78
CA LEU A 236 -20.49 7.54 -2.59
C LEU A 236 -21.29 7.98 -3.82
N LEU A 237 -22.10 9.03 -3.69
CA LEU A 237 -23.02 9.46 -4.74
C LEU A 237 -22.39 10.48 -5.68
N ILE A 238 -21.45 11.29 -5.17
CA ILE A 238 -20.80 12.35 -5.94
C ILE A 238 -20.19 11.91 -7.28
N PRO A 239 -19.59 10.71 -7.46
CA PRO A 239 -19.01 10.36 -8.74
C PRO A 239 -20.05 10.17 -9.84
N PHE A 240 -21.29 9.80 -9.52
CA PHE A 240 -22.38 9.71 -10.50
C PHE A 240 -22.81 11.11 -10.95
N VAL A 241 -22.87 12.04 -10.00
CA VAL A 241 -23.23 13.45 -10.24
C VAL A 241 -22.13 14.16 -11.03
N GLU A 242 -20.87 14.02 -10.64
CA GLU A 242 -19.72 14.57 -11.38
C GLU A 242 -19.67 14.03 -12.81
N ASN A 243 -19.95 12.73 -13.00
CA ASN A 243 -20.01 12.12 -14.32
C ASN A 243 -21.13 12.76 -15.16
N ALA A 244 -22.32 12.95 -14.60
CA ALA A 244 -23.42 13.60 -15.29
C ALA A 244 -23.11 15.06 -15.65
N VAL A 245 -22.50 15.83 -14.75
CA VAL A 245 -22.08 17.22 -15.01
C VAL A 245 -21.02 17.29 -16.11
N LYS A 246 -20.01 16.42 -16.03
CA LYS A 246 -18.93 16.36 -17.01
C LYS A 246 -19.45 15.98 -18.40
N HIS A 247 -20.27 14.94 -18.50
CA HIS A 247 -20.73 14.41 -19.78
C HIS A 247 -21.98 15.10 -20.30
N GLY A 248 -22.81 15.70 -19.46
CA GLY A 248 -23.98 16.50 -19.86
C GLY A 248 -23.58 17.87 -20.37
N ALA A 249 -22.74 18.59 -19.63
CA ALA A 249 -22.52 20.01 -19.90
C ALA A 249 -21.34 20.34 -20.83
N GLN A 250 -20.37 19.42 -20.99
CA GLN A 250 -19.18 19.64 -21.84
C GLN A 250 -19.34 19.10 -23.26
N SER A 251 -20.45 18.42 -23.57
CA SER A 251 -20.54 17.54 -24.72
C SER A 251 -21.44 18.08 -25.84
N THR A 252 -22.36 19.01 -25.55
CA THR A 252 -23.27 19.64 -26.52
C THR A 252 -23.07 21.16 -26.60
N ASN A 253 -23.04 21.70 -27.82
CA ASN A 253 -23.22 23.14 -28.08
C ASN A 253 -24.70 23.58 -27.95
N GLU A 254 -25.60 22.62 -27.68
CA GLU A 254 -27.03 22.77 -27.46
C GLU A 254 -27.37 22.70 -25.96
N GLN A 255 -28.59 23.11 -25.59
CA GLN A 255 -29.11 23.02 -24.23
C GLN A 255 -29.05 21.58 -23.73
N SER A 256 -28.21 21.33 -22.71
CA SER A 256 -28.09 20.02 -22.06
C SER A 256 -29.01 19.93 -20.84
N THR A 257 -29.43 18.72 -20.49
CA THR A 257 -30.22 18.46 -19.28
C THR A 257 -29.56 17.40 -18.42
N ILE A 258 -29.62 17.61 -17.11
CA ILE A 258 -29.19 16.67 -16.08
C ILE A 258 -30.35 16.53 -15.09
N ASP A 259 -30.93 15.34 -15.03
CA ASP A 259 -32.03 15.03 -14.12
C ASP A 259 -31.52 14.07 -13.05
N ILE A 260 -31.53 14.51 -11.80
CA ILE A 260 -31.12 13.72 -10.65
C ILE A 260 -32.33 13.57 -9.72
N SER A 261 -32.77 12.33 -9.55
CA SER A 261 -33.87 11.99 -8.65
C SER A 261 -33.41 11.03 -7.58
N ILE A 262 -33.74 11.38 -6.33
CA ILE A 262 -33.43 10.59 -5.14
C ILE A 262 -34.75 10.28 -4.46
N THR A 263 -35.04 9.00 -4.31
CA THR A 263 -36.25 8.52 -3.62
C THR A 263 -35.84 7.60 -2.49
N ILE A 264 -36.27 7.93 -1.28
CA ILE A 264 -36.09 7.09 -0.10
C ILE A 264 -37.41 6.39 0.19
N LYS A 265 -37.39 5.06 0.25
CA LYS A 265 -38.53 4.25 0.69
C LYS A 265 -38.05 3.35 1.82
N ASN A 266 -38.57 3.58 3.02
CA ASN A 266 -38.13 2.92 4.25
C ASN A 266 -36.62 3.14 4.45
N THR A 267 -35.81 2.09 4.25
CA THR A 267 -34.35 2.09 4.42
C THR A 267 -33.61 1.99 3.10
N THR A 268 -34.33 1.89 1.98
CA THR A 268 -33.74 1.76 0.65
C THR A 268 -33.66 3.11 -0.03
N LEU A 269 -32.43 3.47 -0.42
CA LEU A 269 -32.12 4.63 -1.23
C LEU A 269 -32.18 4.25 -2.70
N TYR A 270 -32.97 4.97 -3.48
CA TYR A 270 -33.00 4.89 -4.94
C TYR A 270 -32.47 6.19 -5.52
N VAL A 271 -31.42 6.10 -6.33
CA VAL A 271 -30.81 7.23 -7.03
C VAL A 271 -30.91 6.97 -8.52
N CYS A 272 -31.45 7.93 -9.27
CA CYS A 272 -31.49 7.91 -10.72
C CYS A 272 -30.87 9.21 -11.23
N VAL A 273 -29.80 9.08 -12.00
CA VAL A 273 -29.07 10.19 -12.63
C VAL A 273 -29.16 10.01 -14.13
N VAL A 274 -29.69 11.01 -14.83
CA VAL A 274 -29.83 11.02 -16.29
C VAL A 274 -29.15 12.27 -16.84
N ASN A 275 -28.33 12.12 -17.88
CA ASN A 275 -27.80 13.26 -18.62
C ASN A 275 -27.93 13.08 -20.13
N SER A 276 -28.11 14.19 -20.85
CA SER A 276 -28.06 14.22 -22.31
C SER A 276 -26.67 13.87 -22.84
N LYS A 277 -26.60 13.20 -24.00
CA LYS A 277 -25.38 12.93 -24.77
C LYS A 277 -25.46 13.61 -26.15
N PRO A 278 -24.33 14.06 -26.72
CA PRO A 278 -24.32 14.62 -28.06
C PRO A 278 -24.42 13.51 -29.10
N ASN A 279 -24.96 13.85 -30.28
CA ASN A 279 -25.09 12.94 -31.42
C ASN A 279 -23.74 12.45 -31.99
N MET A 280 -22.60 13.01 -31.57
CA MET A 280 -21.26 12.59 -32.00
C MET A 280 -20.25 12.63 -30.84
N VAL A 281 -19.87 11.45 -30.34
CA VAL A 281 -18.55 11.29 -29.68
C VAL A 281 -17.86 10.11 -30.34
N ALA A 282 -16.77 10.37 -31.04
CA ALA A 282 -15.81 9.33 -31.42
C ALA A 282 -15.37 8.64 -30.13
N ALA A 283 -15.56 7.31 -30.04
CA ALA A 283 -15.30 6.49 -28.87
C ALA A 283 -13.91 6.76 -28.28
N SER A 284 -13.84 7.71 -27.34
CA SER A 284 -12.65 7.96 -26.54
C SER A 284 -12.65 6.86 -25.49
N LYS A 285 -11.81 5.85 -25.71
CA LYS A 285 -11.54 4.68 -24.84
C LYS A 285 -10.97 5.03 -23.44
N ARG A 286 -11.24 6.23 -22.92
CA ARG A 286 -10.82 6.70 -21.58
C ARG A 286 -11.97 6.73 -20.56
N GLU A 287 -13.15 6.24 -20.93
CA GLU A 287 -14.30 6.15 -20.03
C GLU A 287 -14.25 4.84 -19.21
N GLY A 288 -14.22 4.95 -17.88
CA GLY A 288 -14.46 3.78 -17.02
C GLY A 288 -13.87 3.84 -15.61
N MET A 289 -12.72 4.51 -15.41
CA MET A 289 -12.01 4.41 -14.12
C MET A 289 -12.83 4.91 -12.92
N GLY A 290 -13.66 5.96 -13.09
CA GLY A 290 -14.51 6.49 -12.02
C GLY A 290 -15.62 5.51 -11.59
N LEU A 291 -16.37 4.98 -12.55
CA LEU A 291 -17.49 4.06 -12.28
C LEU A 291 -17.00 2.67 -11.84
N GLU A 292 -15.85 2.21 -12.33
CA GLU A 292 -15.24 0.96 -11.88
C GLU A 292 -14.83 1.04 -10.40
N ASN A 293 -14.26 2.17 -9.99
CA ASN A 293 -13.93 2.43 -8.59
C ASN A 293 -15.18 2.46 -7.71
N VAL A 294 -16.28 3.09 -8.16
CA VAL A 294 -17.54 3.10 -7.41
C VAL A 294 -18.16 1.71 -7.31
N ARG A 295 -18.19 0.93 -8.40
CA ARG A 295 -18.69 -0.45 -8.38
C ARG A 295 -17.90 -1.31 -7.39
N ARG A 296 -16.57 -1.19 -7.37
CA ARG A 296 -15.73 -1.88 -6.39
C ARG A 296 -16.05 -1.44 -4.96
N ARG A 297 -16.25 -0.15 -4.73
CA ARG A 297 -16.58 0.42 -3.41
C ARG A 297 -17.95 -0.04 -2.91
N LEU A 298 -18.95 -0.07 -3.78
CA LEU A 298 -20.28 -0.62 -3.49
C LEU A 298 -20.22 -2.10 -3.10
N ASN A 299 -19.46 -2.92 -3.84
CA ASN A 299 -19.26 -4.33 -3.52
C ASN A 299 -18.59 -4.56 -2.16
N LEU A 300 -17.70 -3.65 -1.74
CA LEU A 300 -17.00 -3.75 -0.46
C LEU A 300 -17.86 -3.30 0.71
N LEU A 301 -18.58 -2.19 0.56
CA LEU A 301 -19.32 -1.56 1.66
C LEU A 301 -20.74 -2.13 1.83
N TYR A 302 -21.41 -2.42 0.72
CA TYR A 302 -22.81 -2.89 0.66
C TYR A 302 -22.94 -4.25 -0.06
N PRO A 303 -22.22 -5.30 0.37
CA PRO A 303 -22.22 -6.59 -0.33
C PRO A 303 -23.62 -7.20 -0.39
N ASN A 304 -24.09 -7.54 -1.60
CA ASN A 304 -25.44 -8.07 -1.88
C ASN A 304 -26.62 -7.17 -1.46
N SER A 305 -26.33 -5.92 -1.11
CA SER A 305 -27.30 -4.93 -0.60
C SER A 305 -27.41 -3.72 -1.53
N HIS A 306 -26.94 -3.87 -2.76
CA HIS A 306 -27.04 -2.83 -3.78
C HIS A 306 -27.27 -3.43 -5.17
N VAL A 307 -27.89 -2.64 -6.04
CA VAL A 307 -28.02 -2.89 -7.48
C VAL A 307 -27.61 -1.61 -8.20
N LEU A 308 -26.69 -1.72 -9.16
CA LEU A 308 -26.24 -0.62 -10.00
C LEU A 308 -26.45 -0.99 -11.46
N GLU A 309 -27.36 -0.29 -12.13
CA GLU A 309 -27.67 -0.42 -13.55
C GLU A 309 -27.23 0.84 -14.29
N ILE A 310 -26.62 0.66 -15.45
CA ILE A 310 -26.12 1.75 -16.28
C ILE A 310 -26.62 1.50 -17.69
N ASP A 311 -27.46 2.42 -18.18
CA ASP A 311 -27.98 2.43 -19.53
C ASP A 311 -27.28 3.51 -20.34
N ASP A 312 -26.42 3.09 -21.26
CA ASP A 312 -25.76 3.98 -22.21
C ASP A 312 -26.50 3.98 -23.55
N MET A 313 -27.41 4.94 -23.73
CA MET A 313 -28.21 5.09 -24.94
C MET A 313 -27.56 6.09 -25.92
N GLU A 314 -28.12 6.20 -27.12
CA GLU A 314 -27.59 7.07 -28.18
C GLU A 314 -27.61 8.56 -27.78
N LYS A 315 -28.68 9.00 -27.10
CA LYS A 315 -28.91 10.41 -26.75
C LYS A 315 -28.90 10.69 -25.25
N LEU A 316 -28.89 9.65 -24.42
CA LEU A 316 -29.03 9.74 -22.97
C LEU A 316 -28.09 8.74 -22.30
N TYR A 317 -27.55 9.13 -21.16
CA TYR A 317 -26.84 8.25 -20.24
C TYR A 317 -27.63 8.21 -18.94
N ARG A 318 -27.96 7.01 -18.45
CA ARG A 318 -28.73 6.82 -17.22
C ARG A 318 -28.00 5.89 -16.26
N VAL A 319 -27.96 6.27 -15.00
CA VAL A 319 -27.48 5.44 -13.89
C VAL A 319 -28.62 5.27 -12.90
N ASN A 320 -28.97 4.02 -12.62
CA ASN A 320 -29.90 3.66 -11.54
C ASN A 320 -29.13 2.91 -10.46
N LEU A 321 -29.24 3.38 -9.23
CA LEU A 321 -28.63 2.77 -8.06
C LEU A 321 -29.71 2.56 -7.01
N SER A 322 -29.85 1.34 -6.52
CA SER A 322 -30.62 1.04 -5.31
C SER A 322 -29.68 0.49 -4.25
N ILE A 323 -29.73 1.03 -3.03
CA ILE A 323 -28.94 0.54 -1.89
C ILE A 323 -29.85 0.38 -0.68
N ASP A 324 -29.78 -0.76 0.00
CA ASP A 324 -30.33 -0.91 1.33
C ASP A 324 -29.34 -0.37 2.38
N LEU A 325 -29.66 0.77 2.98
CA LEU A 325 -28.80 1.47 3.92
C LEU A 325 -28.69 0.77 5.28
N THR A 326 -29.53 -0.24 5.57
CA THR A 326 -29.40 -1.04 6.80
C THR A 326 -28.40 -2.18 6.69
N ALA A 327 -28.06 -2.59 5.47
CA ALA A 327 -27.50 -3.92 5.25
C ALA A 327 -25.96 -3.98 5.14
N SER A 328 -25.22 -2.93 5.56
CA SER A 328 -23.80 -2.94 6.03
C SER A 328 -23.10 -1.61 5.74
N ILE A 329 -22.27 -1.12 6.68
CA ILE A 329 -21.12 -0.21 6.45
C ILE A 329 -19.87 -0.73 7.20
N LEU A 330 -19.68 -2.07 7.18
CA LEU A 330 -18.79 -2.91 8.02
C LEU A 330 -19.34 -3.14 9.45
N LYS A 331 -19.94 -4.31 9.67
CA LYS A 331 -20.33 -4.82 10.99
C LYS A 331 -19.13 -4.76 11.96
N ASN A 332 -19.23 -3.95 13.00
CA ASN A 332 -18.41 -3.93 14.22
C ASN A 332 -16.88 -4.06 14.01
N SER A 333 -16.15 -2.95 14.05
CA SER A 333 -14.74 -2.95 14.49
C SER A 333 -14.62 -2.45 15.91
#